data_AF-A0A7C3Z4U9-F1
#
_entry.id   AF-A0A7C3Z4U9-F1
#
_cell.length_a   1.000
_cell.length_b   1.000
_cell.length_c   1.000
_cell.angle_alpha   90.00
_cell.angle_beta   90.00
_cell.angle_gamma   90.00
#
_symmetry.space_group_name_H-M   'P 1'
#
loop_
_entity.id
_entity.type
_entity.pdbx_description
1 polymer ?
#
loop_
_entity_poly.entity_id
_entity_poly.type
_entity_poly.pdbx_seq_one_letter_code
_entity_poly.pdbx_strand_id
1 'polypeptide(L)'
;MKKVNFILGIHNHQPVGNFDFVFESAFKNAYLPFLNIFKRFPFLKVSFHNSGCLIEWLLKNHPEMLEELKNLVKEGRVEIVSGGFYEPIFPLIPDKDKIGQIRMMNNFIKEYFNYPPSGAWLPERVWEPNLAKIFNIAGIKYTVIDDTHFKSTGLKEEDMLGYFVTEEEGYKLNVFPISSKMRYFIPFKMPEDTINYLRSLATEDGNNLIVLFDDGEKFGIWPHTYDWVYEKNG
;
A
#
# COMPACT_ATOMS: atom_id res chain seq x y z
N MET A 1 -17.67 -10.94 -21.25
CA MET A 1 -17.59 -11.37 -19.84
C MET A 1 -17.14 -10.16 -19.08
N LYS A 2 -18.01 -9.63 -18.21
CA LYS A 2 -17.72 -8.40 -17.47
C LYS A 2 -16.50 -8.58 -16.56
N LYS A 3 -15.67 -7.55 -16.47
CA LYS A 3 -14.46 -7.51 -15.63
C LYS A 3 -14.38 -6.20 -14.86
N VAL A 4 -13.62 -6.23 -13.78
CA VAL A 4 -13.20 -5.05 -13.01
C VAL A 4 -11.73 -5.25 -12.64
N ASN A 5 -10.96 -4.17 -12.61
CA ASN A 5 -9.60 -4.19 -12.10
C ASN A 5 -9.63 -3.94 -10.59
N PHE A 6 -8.83 -4.69 -9.86
CA PHE A 6 -8.67 -4.52 -8.42
C PHE A 6 -7.20 -4.42 -8.07
N ILE A 7 -6.81 -3.32 -7.41
CA ILE A 7 -5.50 -3.18 -6.80
C ILE A 7 -5.63 -3.50 -5.32
N LEU A 8 -4.85 -4.48 -4.87
CA LEU A 8 -4.66 -4.80 -3.46
C LEU A 8 -3.28 -4.33 -3.03
N GLY A 9 -3.25 -3.43 -2.06
CA GLY A 9 -2.05 -2.88 -1.44
C GLY A 9 -2.08 -3.08 0.06
N ILE A 10 -0.90 -3.29 0.64
CA ILE A 10 -0.71 -3.48 2.09
C ILE A 10 0.40 -2.55 2.57
N HIS A 11 0.09 -1.77 3.60
CA HIS A 11 1.01 -0.85 4.26
C HIS A 11 1.43 -1.44 5.62
N ASN A 12 2.70 -1.76 5.80
CA ASN A 12 3.23 -2.24 7.07
C ASN A 12 4.16 -1.18 7.67
N HIS A 13 3.88 -0.80 8.90
CA HIS A 13 4.67 0.21 9.60
C HIS A 13 4.84 -0.11 11.08
N GLN A 14 6.06 0.12 11.56
CA GLN A 14 6.35 0.19 12.98
C GLN A 14 7.22 1.44 13.24
N PRO A 15 6.83 2.32 14.18
CA PRO A 15 7.51 3.59 14.39
C PRO A 15 8.89 3.42 15.04
N VAL A 16 9.78 4.37 14.79
CA VAL A 16 11.09 4.44 15.48
C VAL A 16 10.86 4.50 16.99
N GLY A 17 11.63 3.70 17.73
CA GLY A 17 11.56 3.65 19.19
C GLY A 17 10.45 2.76 19.75
N ASN A 18 9.68 2.06 18.91
CA ASN A 18 8.80 1.00 19.38
C ASN A 18 9.61 -0.17 19.95
N PHE A 19 9.02 -0.96 20.84
CA PHE A 19 9.71 -2.08 21.49
C PHE A 19 9.90 -3.25 20.52
N ASP A 20 11.04 -3.94 20.61
CA ASP A 20 11.36 -5.10 19.76
C ASP A 20 10.27 -6.18 19.77
N PHE A 21 9.63 -6.43 20.92
CA PHE A 21 8.56 -7.41 21.03
C PHE A 21 7.30 -7.00 20.24
N VAL A 22 7.08 -5.71 19.99
CA VAL A 22 5.96 -5.21 19.18
C VAL A 22 6.24 -5.48 17.71
N PHE A 23 7.46 -5.22 17.22
CA PHE A 23 7.88 -5.60 15.88
C PHE A 23 7.77 -7.12 15.67
N GLU A 24 8.27 -7.91 16.62
CA GLU A 24 8.22 -9.37 16.60
C GLU A 24 6.79 -9.90 16.56
N SER A 25 5.90 -9.32 17.37
CA SER A 25 4.48 -9.65 17.37
C SER A 25 3.85 -9.33 16.01
N ALA A 26 4.08 -8.14 15.46
CA ALA A 26 3.57 -7.73 14.15
C ALA A 26 4.05 -8.65 13.03
N PHE A 27 5.32 -9.02 13.06
CA PHE A 27 5.89 -9.99 12.13
C PHE A 27 5.19 -11.35 12.22
N LYS A 28 5.10 -11.93 13.41
CA LYS A 28 4.54 -13.28 13.62
C LYS A 28 3.05 -13.37 13.34
N ASN A 29 2.29 -12.32 13.67
CA ASN A 29 0.84 -12.36 13.65
C ASN A 29 0.22 -11.76 12.39
N ALA A 30 0.89 -10.83 11.70
CA ALA A 30 0.35 -10.19 10.50
C ALA A 30 1.23 -10.39 9.27
N TYR A 31 2.49 -9.98 9.33
CA TYR A 31 3.31 -9.86 8.12
C TYR A 31 3.69 -11.21 7.50
N LEU A 32 4.19 -12.14 8.33
CA LEU A 32 4.62 -13.46 7.87
C LEU A 32 3.42 -14.36 7.50
N PRO A 33 2.34 -14.47 8.30
CA PRO A 33 1.17 -15.26 7.93
C PRO A 33 0.51 -14.78 6.63
N PHE A 34 0.35 -13.46 6.45
CA PHE A 34 -0.18 -12.90 5.21
C PHE A 34 0.66 -13.33 4.01
N LEU A 35 1.99 -13.16 4.09
CA LEU A 35 2.91 -13.53 3.01
C LEU A 35 2.85 -15.04 2.70
N ASN A 36 2.80 -15.87 3.73
CA ASN A 36 2.71 -17.33 3.57
C ASN A 36 1.43 -17.78 2.89
N ILE A 37 0.29 -17.16 3.22
CA ILE A 37 -0.98 -17.43 2.53
C ILE A 37 -0.92 -16.91 1.10
N PHE A 38 -0.47 -15.68 0.88
CA PHE A 38 -0.36 -15.09 -0.47
C PHE A 38 0.45 -15.98 -1.42
N LYS A 39 1.55 -16.58 -0.96
CA LYS A 39 2.37 -17.49 -1.77
C LYS A 39 1.62 -18.70 -2.31
N ARG A 40 0.57 -19.17 -1.62
CA ARG A 40 -0.28 -20.31 -2.06
C ARG A 40 -1.13 -19.99 -3.29
N PHE A 41 -1.30 -18.71 -3.65
CA PHE A 41 -2.16 -18.25 -4.74
C PHE A 41 -1.35 -17.59 -5.89
N PRO A 42 -0.78 -18.37 -6.82
CA PRO A 42 0.22 -17.89 -7.79
C PRO A 42 -0.29 -16.83 -8.78
N PHE A 43 -1.61 -16.71 -8.94
CA PHE A 43 -2.23 -15.74 -9.84
C PHE A 43 -2.48 -14.37 -9.20
N LEU A 44 -2.34 -14.24 -7.88
CA LEU A 44 -2.55 -12.98 -7.18
C LEU A 44 -1.33 -12.07 -7.29
N LYS A 45 -1.63 -10.77 -7.35
CA LYS A 45 -0.66 -9.67 -7.27
C LYS A 45 -1.00 -8.77 -6.10
N VAL A 46 0.01 -8.21 -5.46
CA VAL A 46 -0.14 -7.29 -4.32
C VAL A 46 0.95 -6.24 -4.34
N SER A 47 0.61 -5.02 -3.94
CA SER A 47 1.57 -3.94 -3.73
C SER A 47 1.91 -3.85 -2.24
N PHE A 48 3.19 -3.88 -1.87
CA PHE A 48 3.64 -3.77 -0.48
C PHE A 48 4.37 -2.46 -0.26
N HIS A 49 3.93 -1.71 0.75
CA HIS A 49 4.75 -0.67 1.37
C HIS A 49 5.22 -1.20 2.73
N ASN A 50 6.53 -1.28 2.94
CA ASN A 50 7.11 -1.50 4.27
C ASN A 50 7.90 -0.25 4.63
N SER A 51 7.62 0.38 5.77
CA SER A 51 8.40 1.54 6.24
C SER A 51 9.89 1.19 6.38
N GLY A 52 10.77 2.19 6.23
CA GLY A 52 12.22 2.00 6.33
C GLY A 52 12.63 1.47 7.71
N CYS A 53 12.00 1.96 8.78
CA CYS A 53 12.20 1.47 10.14
C CYS A 53 11.91 -0.04 10.27
N LEU A 54 10.80 -0.49 9.67
CA LEU A 54 10.42 -1.90 9.66
C LEU A 54 11.41 -2.72 8.82
N ILE A 55 11.83 -2.20 7.66
CA ILE A 55 12.83 -2.83 6.81
C ILE A 55 14.16 -3.02 7.57
N GLU A 56 14.66 -2.00 8.26
CA GLU A 56 15.89 -2.09 9.06
C GLU A 56 15.79 -3.19 10.12
N TRP A 57 14.64 -3.28 10.80
CA TRP A 57 14.39 -4.34 11.78
C TRP A 57 14.30 -5.74 11.12
N LEU A 58 13.62 -5.86 9.98
CA LEU A 58 13.49 -7.12 9.24
C LEU A 58 14.85 -7.60 8.74
N LEU A 59 15.71 -6.73 8.20
CA LEU A 59 17.07 -7.11 7.76
C LEU A 59 17.89 -7.75 8.87
N LYS A 60 17.71 -7.27 10.11
CA LYS A 60 18.46 -7.75 11.27
C LYS A 60 17.88 -9.06 11.84
N ASN A 61 16.56 -9.18 11.91
CA ASN A 61 15.90 -10.24 12.67
C ASN A 61 15.24 -11.31 11.79
N HIS A 62 14.68 -10.91 10.64
CA HIS A 62 13.92 -11.78 9.73
C HIS A 62 14.24 -11.51 8.23
N PRO A 63 15.52 -11.58 7.82
CA PRO A 63 15.91 -11.30 6.43
C PRO A 63 15.24 -12.25 5.44
N GLU A 64 14.82 -13.43 5.87
CA GLU A 64 14.08 -14.40 5.06
C GLU A 64 12.80 -13.82 4.45
N MET A 65 12.08 -12.94 5.16
CA MET A 65 10.87 -12.31 4.62
C MET A 65 11.20 -11.38 3.46
N LEU A 66 12.31 -10.64 3.54
CA LEU A 66 12.74 -9.73 2.49
C LEU A 66 13.26 -10.50 1.26
N GLU A 67 13.94 -11.63 1.46
CA GLU A 67 14.33 -12.51 0.36
C GLU A 67 13.13 -13.14 -0.35
N GLU A 68 12.09 -13.54 0.41
CA GLU A 68 10.83 -14.02 -0.16
C GLU A 68 10.13 -12.93 -0.99
N LEU A 69 10.05 -11.70 -0.47
CA LEU A 69 9.52 -10.55 -1.22
C LEU A 69 10.33 -10.30 -2.49
N LYS A 70 11.66 -10.39 -2.43
CA LYS A 70 12.55 -10.24 -3.59
C LYS A 70 12.29 -11.29 -4.67
N ASN A 71 12.00 -12.53 -4.30
CA ASN A 71 11.61 -13.58 -5.25
C ASN A 71 10.26 -13.26 -5.89
N LEU A 72 9.26 -12.84 -5.10
CA LEU A 72 7.94 -12.46 -5.62
C LEU A 72 7.96 -11.22 -6.51
N VAL A 73 8.89 -10.28 -6.27
CA VAL A 73 9.16 -9.14 -7.15
C VAL A 73 9.71 -9.62 -8.49
N LYS A 74 10.70 -10.54 -8.50
CA LYS A 74 11.24 -11.13 -9.73
C LYS A 74 10.18 -11.88 -10.54
N GLU A 75 9.22 -12.51 -9.86
CA GLU A 75 8.06 -13.18 -10.47
C GLU A 75 6.99 -12.19 -11.00
N GLY A 76 7.11 -10.89 -10.71
CA GLY A 76 6.12 -9.88 -11.09
C GLY A 76 4.79 -10.01 -10.32
N ARG A 77 4.82 -10.67 -9.16
CA ARG A 77 3.66 -10.85 -8.26
C ARG A 77 3.58 -9.77 -7.19
N VAL A 78 4.71 -9.19 -6.82
CA VAL A 78 4.79 -8.10 -5.84
C VAL A 78 5.33 -6.84 -6.50
N GLU A 79 4.64 -5.73 -6.26
CA GLU A 79 5.20 -4.39 -6.43
C GLU A 79 5.67 -3.89 -5.06
N ILE A 80 6.91 -3.38 -4.98
CA ILE A 80 7.37 -2.67 -3.78
C ILE A 80 7.09 -1.18 -3.98
N VAL A 81 6.24 -0.65 -3.12
CA VAL A 81 5.83 0.75 -3.09
C VAL A 81 6.80 1.51 -2.18
N SER A 82 7.21 2.70 -2.61
CA SER A 82 8.08 3.60 -1.85
C SER A 82 7.26 4.46 -0.88
N GLY A 83 7.92 5.41 -0.23
CA GLY A 83 7.34 6.33 0.75
C GLY A 83 8.44 7.16 1.38
N GLY A 84 8.13 7.89 2.44
CA GLY A 84 9.18 8.48 3.27
C GLY A 84 9.81 7.40 4.13
N PHE A 85 11.14 7.26 4.10
CA PHE A 85 11.85 6.17 4.78
C PHE A 85 11.47 6.02 6.26
N TYR A 86 11.36 7.13 6.99
CA TYR A 86 10.98 7.16 8.40
C TYR A 86 9.52 7.60 8.64
N GLU A 87 8.64 7.45 7.65
CA GLU A 87 7.20 7.75 7.73
C GLU A 87 6.86 9.17 8.21
N PRO A 88 7.48 10.22 7.63
CA PRO A 88 7.13 11.58 7.99
C PRO A 88 5.73 11.94 7.47
N ILE A 89 5.00 12.76 8.22
CA ILE A 89 3.88 13.51 7.65
C ILE A 89 4.48 14.56 6.72
N PHE A 90 4.51 14.28 5.41
CA PHE A 90 5.28 15.07 4.44
C PHE A 90 5.03 16.58 4.56
N PRO A 91 3.78 17.08 4.62
CA PRO A 91 3.54 18.53 4.77
C PRO A 91 4.22 19.20 5.96
N LEU A 92 4.57 18.45 7.01
CA LEU A 92 5.16 18.98 8.24
C LEU A 92 6.69 19.06 8.22
N ILE A 93 7.34 18.66 7.13
CA ILE A 93 8.80 18.70 7.00
C ILE A 93 9.25 19.56 5.79
N PRO A 94 10.49 20.10 5.80
CA PRO A 94 11.01 20.87 4.66
C PRO A 94 11.06 20.07 3.36
N ASP A 95 10.84 20.72 2.22
CA ASP A 95 10.81 20.08 0.90
C ASP A 95 12.07 19.26 0.56
N LYS A 96 13.24 19.76 0.96
CA LYS A 96 14.50 19.04 0.81
C LYS A 96 14.49 17.69 1.55
N ASP A 97 13.85 17.63 2.71
CA ASP A 97 13.78 16.45 3.55
C ASP A 97 12.69 15.50 3.04
N LYS A 98 11.58 16.03 2.50
CA LYS A 98 10.58 15.22 1.77
C LYS A 98 11.26 14.44 0.63
N ILE A 99 12.02 15.12 -0.21
CA ILE A 99 12.74 14.50 -1.34
C ILE A 99 13.82 13.53 -0.83
N GLY A 100 14.57 13.91 0.21
CA GLY A 100 15.59 13.05 0.82
C GLY A 100 15.02 11.73 1.33
N GLN A 101 13.93 11.79 2.09
CA GLN A 101 13.22 10.63 2.64
C GLN A 101 12.74 9.67 1.54
N ILE A 102 12.16 10.19 0.46
CA ILE A 102 11.72 9.36 -0.67
C ILE A 102 12.90 8.76 -1.42
N ARG A 103 13.97 9.53 -1.63
CA ARG A 103 15.18 9.03 -2.32
C ARG A 103 15.89 7.95 -1.50
N MET A 104 15.93 8.08 -0.17
CA MET A 104 16.45 7.03 0.70
C MET A 104 15.70 5.72 0.51
N MET A 105 14.36 5.77 0.54
CA MET A 105 13.52 4.59 0.28
C MET A 105 13.71 4.05 -1.14
N ASN A 106 13.69 4.91 -2.17
CA ASN A 106 13.89 4.51 -3.55
C ASN A 106 15.24 3.82 -3.79
N ASN A 107 16.32 4.35 -3.20
CA ASN A 107 17.65 3.78 -3.32
C ASN A 107 17.71 2.41 -2.65
N PHE A 108 17.17 2.29 -1.43
CA PHE A 108 17.09 1.00 -0.74
C PHE A 108 16.33 -0.03 -1.60
N ILE A 109 15.14 0.32 -2.10
CA ILE A 109 14.33 -0.62 -2.88
C ILE A 109 15.07 -1.05 -4.15
N LYS A 110 15.71 -0.10 -4.84
CA LYS A 110 16.48 -0.38 -6.05
C LYS A 110 17.67 -1.29 -5.78
N GLU A 111 18.43 -1.04 -4.72
CA GLU A 111 19.63 -1.81 -4.40
C GLU A 111 19.28 -3.22 -3.87
N TYR A 112 18.30 -3.31 -2.97
CA TYR A 112 17.96 -4.57 -2.32
C TYR A 112 17.11 -5.48 -3.21
N PHE A 113 16.05 -4.94 -3.82
CA PHE A 113 15.08 -5.72 -4.62
C PHE A 113 15.39 -5.73 -6.11
N ASN A 114 16.37 -4.94 -6.59
CA ASN A 114 16.59 -4.70 -8.02
C ASN A 114 15.32 -4.20 -8.72
N TYR A 115 14.55 -3.35 -8.03
CA TYR A 115 13.26 -2.86 -8.47
C TYR A 115 13.23 -1.32 -8.40
N PRO A 116 12.98 -0.60 -9.50
CA PRO A 116 12.82 0.85 -9.46
C PRO A 116 11.38 1.21 -9.06
N PRO A 117 11.10 1.62 -7.80
CA PRO A 117 9.74 1.91 -7.37
C PRO A 117 9.17 3.13 -8.11
N SER A 118 7.90 3.05 -8.49
CA SER A 118 7.18 4.15 -9.15
C SER A 118 5.99 4.71 -8.37
N GLY A 119 5.57 4.01 -7.33
CA GLY A 119 4.53 4.46 -6.40
C GLY A 119 5.11 4.90 -5.08
N ALA A 120 4.41 5.81 -4.39
CA ALA A 120 4.66 6.10 -2.99
C ALA A 120 3.38 5.99 -2.14
N TRP A 121 3.51 5.40 -0.96
CA TRP A 121 2.54 5.55 0.12
C TRP A 121 2.65 6.94 0.71
N LEU A 122 1.51 7.57 0.98
CA LEU A 122 1.42 8.87 1.66
C LEU A 122 1.10 8.63 3.13
N PRO A 123 2.05 8.82 4.06
CA PRO A 123 1.81 8.59 5.50
C PRO A 123 0.62 9.40 6.00
N GLU A 124 -0.29 8.71 6.70
CA GLU A 124 -1.57 9.24 7.18
C GLU A 124 -2.49 9.89 6.12
N ARG A 125 -2.19 9.66 4.84
CA ARG A 125 -2.91 10.23 3.69
C ARG A 125 -3.03 11.76 3.76
N VAL A 126 -2.09 12.46 4.40
CA VAL A 126 -2.13 13.94 4.52
C VAL A 126 -1.65 14.58 3.22
N TRP A 127 -2.59 15.09 2.43
CA TRP A 127 -2.34 15.63 1.09
C TRP A 127 -2.25 17.16 1.06
N GLU A 128 -1.25 17.67 0.33
CA GLU A 128 -1.16 19.07 -0.12
C GLU A 128 -0.79 19.10 -1.61
N PRO A 129 -1.27 20.08 -2.42
CA PRO A 129 -0.99 20.15 -3.86
C PRO A 129 0.50 20.13 -4.21
N ASN A 130 1.34 20.80 -3.39
CA ASN A 130 2.79 20.85 -3.59
C ASN A 130 3.46 19.46 -3.62
N LEU A 131 2.85 18.44 -3.01
CA LEU A 131 3.38 17.09 -2.98
C LEU A 131 3.46 16.46 -4.38
N ALA A 132 2.63 16.89 -5.34
CA ALA A 132 2.71 16.43 -6.72
C ALA A 132 4.11 16.69 -7.32
N LYS A 133 4.62 17.91 -7.16
CA LYS A 133 5.97 18.30 -7.59
C LYS A 133 7.06 17.56 -6.82
N ILE A 134 6.93 17.48 -5.49
CA ILE A 134 7.91 16.80 -4.64
C ILE A 134 8.07 15.32 -5.01
N PHE A 135 6.95 14.62 -5.16
CA PHE A 135 6.93 13.20 -5.50
C PHE A 135 7.52 12.97 -6.89
N ASN A 136 7.13 13.80 -7.87
CA ASN A 136 7.66 13.73 -9.22
C ASN A 136 9.19 13.95 -9.26
N ILE A 137 9.71 14.98 -8.59
CA ILE A 137 11.16 15.26 -8.49
C ILE A 137 11.93 14.12 -7.81
N ALA A 138 11.28 13.40 -6.90
CA ALA A 138 11.84 12.23 -6.24
C ALA A 138 11.77 10.94 -7.09
N GLY A 139 11.16 11.00 -8.28
CA GLY A 139 11.03 9.87 -9.22
C GLY A 139 9.74 9.06 -9.07
N ILE A 140 8.79 9.53 -8.25
CA ILE A 140 7.50 8.89 -8.04
C ILE A 140 6.52 9.33 -9.11
N LYS A 141 5.79 8.37 -9.67
CA LYS A 141 4.80 8.55 -10.73
C LYS A 141 3.37 8.52 -10.22
N TYR A 142 3.12 7.85 -9.10
CA TYR A 142 1.81 7.80 -8.50
C TYR A 142 1.83 7.76 -6.97
N THR A 143 0.72 8.16 -6.36
CA THR A 143 0.42 7.96 -4.94
C THR A 143 -0.99 7.42 -4.76
N VAL A 144 -1.27 6.90 -3.57
CA VAL A 144 -2.61 6.51 -3.13
C VAL A 144 -3.08 7.43 -2.00
N ILE A 145 -4.34 7.88 -2.04
CA ILE A 145 -4.96 8.67 -0.96
C ILE A 145 -6.42 8.22 -0.76
N ASP A 146 -7.00 8.48 0.40
CA ASP A 146 -8.39 8.08 0.69
C ASP A 146 -9.39 8.78 -0.23
N ASP A 147 -10.44 8.06 -0.66
CA ASP A 147 -11.54 8.57 -1.49
C ASP A 147 -12.24 9.82 -0.92
N THR A 148 -12.10 10.08 0.39
CA THR A 148 -12.62 11.26 1.07
C THR A 148 -12.01 12.56 0.56
N HIS A 149 -10.76 12.54 0.10
CA HIS A 149 -10.09 13.69 -0.52
C HIS A 149 -10.73 14.10 -1.84
N PHE A 150 -11.31 13.15 -2.57
CA PHE A 150 -11.99 13.39 -3.83
C PHE A 150 -13.47 13.78 -3.58
N LYS A 151 -14.10 13.13 -2.59
CA LYS A 151 -15.46 13.52 -2.16
C LYS A 151 -15.51 14.98 -1.69
N SER A 152 -14.45 15.47 -1.04
CA SER A 152 -14.37 16.88 -0.62
C SER A 152 -14.26 17.87 -1.80
N THR A 153 -13.89 17.40 -3.00
CA THR A 153 -13.93 18.20 -4.25
C THR A 153 -15.26 18.06 -5.01
N GLY A 154 -16.25 17.36 -4.45
CA GLY A 154 -17.58 17.15 -5.05
C GLY A 154 -17.72 15.90 -5.92
N LEU A 155 -16.69 15.05 -6.01
CA LEU A 155 -16.78 13.78 -6.74
C LEU A 155 -17.59 12.74 -5.96
N LYS A 156 -18.26 11.84 -6.69
CA LYS A 156 -19.03 10.74 -6.12
C LYS A 156 -18.28 9.42 -6.25
N GLU A 157 -18.74 8.39 -5.53
CA GLU A 157 -18.14 7.05 -5.56
C GLU A 157 -18.04 6.48 -6.99
N GLU A 158 -19.06 6.70 -7.81
CA GLU A 158 -19.11 6.28 -9.21
C GLU A 158 -18.09 6.97 -10.12
N ASP A 159 -17.60 8.16 -9.74
CA ASP A 159 -16.57 8.89 -10.48
C ASP A 159 -15.15 8.38 -10.16
N MET A 160 -14.97 7.59 -9.09
CA MET A 160 -13.68 7.18 -8.54
C MET A 160 -13.27 5.75 -8.92
N LEU A 161 -13.74 5.28 -10.08
CA LEU A 161 -13.46 3.93 -10.61
C LEU A 161 -12.21 3.91 -11.51
N GLY A 162 -11.14 4.57 -11.07
CA GLY A 162 -9.96 4.86 -11.88
C GLY A 162 -8.87 5.55 -11.07
N TYR A 163 -8.00 6.29 -11.75
CA TYR A 163 -7.07 7.22 -11.14
C TYR A 163 -7.22 8.60 -11.77
N PHE A 164 -6.75 9.62 -11.07
CA PHE A 164 -6.75 11.00 -11.54
C PHE A 164 -5.32 11.47 -11.78
N VAL A 165 -5.17 12.47 -12.64
CA VAL A 165 -3.90 13.18 -12.81
C VAL A 165 -4.03 14.53 -12.13
N THR A 166 -3.14 14.81 -11.19
CA THR A 166 -2.96 16.14 -10.60
C THR A 166 -1.62 16.71 -11.03
N GLU A 167 -1.42 18.02 -10.85
CA GLU A 167 -0.17 18.70 -11.17
C GLU A 167 0.14 19.82 -10.19
N GLU A 168 1.43 20.12 -10.05
CA GLU A 168 1.93 21.34 -9.44
C GLU A 168 3.10 21.86 -10.27
N GLU A 169 3.04 23.12 -10.73
CA GLU A 169 4.06 23.72 -11.60
C GLU A 169 4.41 22.89 -12.85
N GLY A 170 3.44 22.16 -13.42
CA GLY A 170 3.63 21.28 -14.57
C GLY A 170 4.18 19.89 -14.23
N TYR A 171 4.53 19.63 -12.97
CA TYR A 171 4.92 18.30 -12.50
C TYR A 171 3.68 17.47 -12.19
N LYS A 172 3.44 16.44 -13.01
CA LYS A 172 2.27 15.58 -12.90
C LYS A 172 2.46 14.45 -11.89
N LEU A 173 1.39 14.08 -11.22
CA LEU A 173 1.32 12.88 -10.37
C LEU A 173 -0.01 12.17 -10.60
N ASN A 174 0.03 10.84 -10.77
CA ASN A 174 -1.19 10.03 -10.78
C ASN A 174 -1.64 9.76 -9.35
N VAL A 175 -2.92 9.96 -9.04
CA VAL A 175 -3.47 9.79 -7.70
C VAL A 175 -4.60 8.76 -7.75
N PHE A 176 -4.42 7.68 -7.00
CA PHE A 176 -5.36 6.58 -6.91
C PHE A 176 -6.23 6.72 -5.64
N PRO A 177 -7.57 6.81 -5.76
CA PRO A 177 -8.48 6.85 -4.62
C PRO A 177 -8.60 5.47 -3.97
N ILE A 178 -8.20 5.36 -2.70
CA ILE A 178 -8.44 4.18 -1.87
C ILE A 178 -9.93 4.15 -1.51
N SER A 179 -10.60 3.05 -1.85
CA SER A 179 -12.01 2.86 -1.54
C SER A 179 -12.20 2.62 -0.05
N SER A 180 -12.79 3.61 0.64
CA SER A 180 -13.21 3.48 2.04
C SER A 180 -14.11 2.26 2.25
N LYS A 181 -15.01 1.96 1.31
CA LYS A 181 -15.88 0.80 1.35
C LYS A 181 -15.08 -0.52 1.35
N MET A 182 -14.05 -0.63 0.51
CA MET A 182 -13.17 -1.80 0.51
C MET A 182 -12.40 -1.95 1.84
N ARG A 183 -11.98 -0.84 2.47
CA ARG A 183 -11.32 -0.85 3.79
C ARG A 183 -12.20 -1.38 4.91
N TYR A 184 -13.52 -1.18 4.83
CA TYR A 184 -14.49 -1.77 5.77
C TYR A 184 -14.86 -3.21 5.44
N PHE A 185 -14.65 -3.64 4.18
CA PHE A 185 -14.98 -4.98 3.74
C PHE A 185 -13.83 -5.95 4.02
N ILE A 186 -12.61 -5.57 3.68
CA ILE A 186 -11.43 -6.43 3.81
C ILE A 186 -10.63 -5.98 5.05
N PRO A 187 -10.30 -6.88 5.99
CA PRO A 187 -10.66 -8.30 6.04
C PRO A 187 -11.95 -8.60 6.83
N PHE A 188 -12.71 -7.58 7.27
CA PHE A 188 -13.72 -7.75 8.33
C PHE A 188 -15.04 -8.40 7.90
N LYS A 189 -15.44 -8.28 6.64
CA LYS A 189 -16.65 -8.91 6.10
C LYS A 189 -16.35 -10.27 5.49
N MET A 190 -17.41 -11.02 5.21
CA MET A 190 -17.28 -12.29 4.50
C MET A 190 -16.76 -12.06 3.06
N PRO A 191 -15.93 -12.96 2.52
CA PRO A 191 -15.38 -12.81 1.16
C PRO A 191 -16.45 -12.57 0.08
N GLU A 192 -17.63 -13.17 0.24
CA GLU A 192 -18.75 -13.04 -0.69
C GLU A 192 -19.24 -11.60 -0.81
N ASP A 193 -19.23 -10.81 0.27
CA ASP A 193 -19.63 -9.39 0.25
C ASP A 193 -18.69 -8.57 -0.64
N THR A 194 -17.39 -8.83 -0.51
CA THR A 194 -16.35 -8.22 -1.35
C THR A 194 -16.51 -8.63 -2.81
N ILE A 195 -16.67 -9.93 -3.08
CA ILE A 195 -16.83 -10.45 -4.44
C ILE A 195 -18.10 -9.88 -5.09
N ASN A 196 -19.20 -9.77 -4.36
CA ASN A 196 -20.45 -9.23 -4.87
C ASN A 196 -20.34 -7.74 -5.19
N TYR A 197 -19.65 -6.96 -4.37
CA TYR A 197 -19.38 -5.55 -4.66
C TYR A 197 -18.47 -5.39 -5.89
N LEU A 198 -17.37 -6.14 -5.99
CA LEU A 198 -16.51 -6.13 -7.20
C LEU A 198 -17.30 -6.51 -8.45
N ARG A 199 -18.19 -7.52 -8.38
CA ARG A 199 -19.07 -7.90 -9.50
C ARG A 199 -20.04 -6.77 -9.90
N SER A 200 -20.55 -6.00 -8.95
CA SER A 200 -21.44 -4.86 -9.24
C SER A 200 -20.74 -3.74 -10.01
N LEU A 201 -19.41 -3.64 -9.90
CA LEU A 201 -18.59 -2.67 -10.62
C LEU A 201 -18.06 -3.19 -11.96
N ALA A 202 -18.32 -4.46 -12.30
CA ALA A 202 -17.77 -5.06 -13.50
C ALA A 202 -18.48 -4.58 -14.77
N THR A 203 -17.70 -4.16 -15.77
CA THR A 203 -18.17 -3.67 -17.07
C THR A 203 -17.68 -4.57 -18.20
N GLU A 204 -18.31 -4.49 -19.39
CA GLU A 204 -17.85 -5.29 -20.55
C GLU A 204 -16.49 -4.81 -21.08
N ASP A 205 -16.18 -3.52 -20.98
CA ASP A 205 -14.87 -2.97 -21.36
C ASP A 205 -13.78 -3.25 -20.31
N GLY A 206 -14.17 -3.61 -19.08
CA GLY A 206 -13.25 -3.91 -17.99
C GLY A 206 -12.41 -2.73 -17.52
N ASN A 207 -12.83 -1.49 -17.78
CA ASN A 207 -12.03 -0.29 -17.47
C ASN A 207 -12.14 0.15 -16.01
N ASN A 208 -13.23 -0.21 -15.32
CA ASN A 208 -13.41 0.15 -13.93
C ASN A 208 -12.27 -0.41 -13.08
N LEU A 209 -11.71 0.44 -12.22
CA LEU A 209 -10.64 0.12 -11.29
C LEU A 209 -11.04 0.51 -9.88
N ILE A 210 -10.84 -0.38 -8.92
CA ILE A 210 -11.02 -0.10 -7.50
C ILE A 210 -9.74 -0.44 -6.74
N VAL A 211 -9.41 0.39 -5.74
CA VAL A 211 -8.17 0.27 -4.98
C VAL A 211 -8.49 0.01 -3.52
N LEU A 212 -7.86 -1.01 -2.96
CA LEU A 212 -7.65 -1.16 -1.53
C LEU A 212 -6.16 -1.01 -1.26
N PHE A 213 -5.78 -0.09 -0.38
CA PHE A 213 -4.43 -0.01 0.16
C PHE A 213 -4.57 0.37 1.64
N ASP A 214 -4.21 -0.54 2.54
CA ASP A 214 -4.53 -0.38 3.97
C ASP A 214 -3.50 -1.06 4.86
N ASP A 215 -3.59 -0.78 6.15
CA ASP A 215 -2.66 -1.28 7.17
C ASP A 215 -2.63 -2.83 7.17
N GLY A 216 -1.44 -3.41 7.05
CA GLY A 216 -1.24 -4.85 7.11
C GLY A 216 -1.47 -5.40 8.51
N GLU A 217 -1.32 -4.58 9.54
CA GLU A 217 -1.62 -4.90 10.93
C GLU A 217 -3.11 -5.26 11.13
N LYS A 218 -4.01 -4.83 10.22
CA LYS A 218 -5.42 -5.28 10.21
C LYS A 218 -5.59 -6.77 9.99
N PHE A 219 -4.62 -7.41 9.36
CA PHE A 219 -4.63 -8.83 9.05
C PHE A 219 -3.94 -9.64 10.15
N GLY A 220 -4.12 -9.31 11.42
CA GLY A 220 -3.65 -10.17 12.52
C GLY A 220 -3.26 -9.50 13.82
N ILE A 221 -2.93 -8.20 13.82
CA ILE A 221 -2.48 -7.51 15.04
C ILE A 221 -3.63 -6.86 15.80
N TRP A 222 -4.63 -6.37 15.08
CA TRP A 222 -5.78 -5.73 15.72
C TRP A 222 -6.58 -6.76 16.52
N PRO A 223 -7.28 -6.35 17.60
CA PRO A 223 -8.02 -7.28 18.46
C PRO A 223 -8.92 -8.23 17.66
N HIS A 224 -8.79 -9.53 17.93
CA HIS A 224 -9.54 -10.62 17.29
C HIS A 224 -9.26 -10.85 15.79
N THR A 225 -8.39 -10.07 15.16
CA THR A 225 -8.15 -10.21 13.71
C THR A 225 -7.32 -11.43 13.35
N TYR A 226 -6.39 -11.88 14.21
CA TYR A 226 -5.64 -13.11 13.97
C TYR A 226 -6.58 -14.32 13.85
N ASP A 227 -7.42 -14.52 14.86
CA ASP A 227 -8.39 -15.63 14.87
C ASP A 227 -9.34 -15.52 13.67
N TRP A 228 -9.81 -14.31 13.36
CA TRP A 228 -10.73 -14.08 12.25
C TRP A 228 -10.13 -14.41 10.89
N VAL A 229 -8.89 -13.97 10.65
CA VAL A 229 -8.22 -14.07 9.34
C VAL A 229 -7.56 -15.44 9.15
N TYR A 230 -7.01 -16.05 10.20
CA TYR A 230 -6.17 -17.25 10.08
C TYR A 230 -6.72 -18.50 10.74
N GLU A 231 -7.47 -18.40 11.85
CA GLU A 231 -7.93 -19.60 12.58
C GLU A 231 -9.35 -20.03 12.21
N LYS A 232 -10.27 -19.06 12.05
CA LYS A 232 -11.70 -19.34 11.89
C LYS A 232 -12.08 -19.71 10.45
N ASN A 233 -11.25 -19.36 9.46
CA ASN A 233 -11.54 -19.56 8.02
C ASN A 233 -10.29 -19.77 7.13
N GLY A 234 -9.11 -20.07 7.70
CA GLY A 234 -7.82 -20.18 6.99
C GLY A 234 -7.50 -21.53 6.35
#